data_AF-A0A8H5JDY6-F1
#
_entry.id   AF-A0A8H5JDY6-F1
#
_cell.length_a   1.000
_cell.length_b   1.000
_cell.length_c   1.000
_cell.angle_alpha   90.00
_cell.angle_beta   90.00
_cell.angle_gamma   90.00
#
_symmetry.space_group_name_H-M   'P 1'
#
loop_
_entity.id
_entity.type
_entity.pdbx_description
1 polymer ?
#
loop_
_entity_poly.entity_id
_entity_poly.type
_entity_poly.pdbx_seq_one_letter_code
_entity_poly.pdbx_strand_id
1 'polypeptide(L)'
;MSSPSKAPQRSDMILAMNDPYMQQIIDGTKTYEFRKYNMAGIKRIWFYRTAPHSAITHICPVNEAVTRNSGDAPLPEDGLGNKEYNEKDADYEGYDFAYRINAVYEIQAEGGQGITWAMMRDEHGMKIAPRGRVRVPESMIAQYSLEDQKKVLRTEVNIIIQPNSPAHIGTMCSLGLALVLARRLLDEGLDVLVTCDLWGRAKGEEMSIDGVDYLKSLRDMGKFQKHLPGYVQITNELASRYRVHHRIRIEEEFMSYHGIPDVLREVIVKREFYGKVLAPERGSLAIRASCPECGLVEKYGTRNVYADDGSTVTFHCPSHGPFICNTQTESNQFQFNCQLFNLILGLFYQRTPYNWIEICGSAYARFWQEQLLWRFLSKPAIIVYTPLISDWSGSKVSKSLYLQDKAYRYLRDAGQEYLLNYEVCRRENKDLTILWKEVELWVDEPYRLFRGYSIHYLHLLFEGQAIGLGTIHK
;
A
#
# COMPACT_ATOMS: atom_id res chain seq x y z
N MET A 1 -20.40 51.89 -19.31
CA MET A 1 -19.88 50.55 -19.64
C MET A 1 -19.01 50.11 -18.47
N SER A 2 -19.50 49.19 -17.64
CA SER A 2 -18.76 48.60 -16.53
C SER A 2 -17.65 47.70 -17.10
N SER A 3 -16.41 47.92 -16.66
CA SER A 3 -15.30 47.04 -16.99
C SER A 3 -15.62 45.60 -16.54
N PRO A 4 -15.35 44.58 -17.36
CA PRO A 4 -15.59 43.20 -16.96
C PRO A 4 -14.68 42.88 -15.76
N SER A 5 -15.27 42.37 -14.68
CA SER A 5 -14.54 41.90 -13.51
C SER A 5 -13.56 40.81 -13.96
N LYS A 6 -12.25 41.07 -13.87
CA LYS A 6 -11.22 40.04 -14.05
C LYS A 6 -11.57 38.88 -13.12
N ALA A 7 -11.68 37.67 -13.68
CA ALA A 7 -11.77 36.45 -12.90
C ALA A 7 -10.63 36.44 -11.85
N PRO A 8 -10.88 35.99 -10.61
CA PRO A 8 -9.88 36.05 -9.55
C PRO A 8 -8.62 35.32 -10.02
N GLN A 9 -7.53 36.07 -10.12
CA GLN A 9 -6.23 35.57 -10.54
C GLN A 9 -5.82 34.48 -9.56
N ARG A 10 -5.70 33.24 -10.07
CA ARG A 10 -5.37 32.08 -9.25
C ARG A 10 -4.09 32.35 -8.45
N SER A 11 -4.14 32.17 -7.13
CA SER A 11 -3.16 32.74 -6.19
C SER A 11 -2.50 31.72 -5.27
N ASP A 12 -1.30 32.04 -4.83
CA ASP A 12 -0.51 31.27 -3.87
C ASP A 12 -0.64 31.90 -2.47
N MET A 13 -0.76 31.06 -1.44
CA MET A 13 -0.93 31.51 -0.06
C MET A 13 0.13 30.92 0.87
N ILE A 14 0.67 31.73 1.78
CA ILE A 14 1.48 31.31 2.90
C ILE A 14 0.56 31.01 4.08
N LEU A 15 0.74 29.85 4.71
CA LEU A 15 0.06 29.46 5.94
C LEU A 15 1.08 29.09 7.01
N ALA A 16 0.91 29.65 8.21
CA ALA A 16 1.68 29.26 9.37
C ALA A 16 1.23 27.89 9.88
N MET A 17 2.19 27.03 10.22
CA MET A 17 1.95 25.69 10.74
C MET A 17 3.04 25.31 11.73
N ASN A 18 2.66 24.58 12.78
CA ASN A 18 3.65 24.03 13.70
C ASN A 18 4.30 22.77 13.10
N ASP A 19 5.37 22.35 13.75
CA ASP A 19 6.17 21.25 13.26
C ASP A 19 5.44 19.89 13.24
N PRO A 20 4.73 19.45 14.31
CA PRO A 20 3.96 18.21 14.26
C PRO A 20 2.90 18.14 13.15
N TYR A 21 2.15 19.22 12.88
CA TYR A 21 1.14 19.21 11.82
C TYR A 21 1.76 19.21 10.42
N MET A 22 2.91 19.87 10.24
CA MET A 22 3.64 19.81 8.99
C MET A 22 4.14 18.38 8.72
N GLN A 23 4.64 17.69 9.75
CA GLN A 23 5.09 16.31 9.60
C GLN A 23 3.95 15.38 9.14
N GLN A 24 2.72 15.58 9.64
CA GLN A 24 1.56 14.82 9.17
C GLN A 24 1.28 14.99 7.67
N ILE A 25 1.52 16.18 7.13
CA ILE A 25 1.39 16.46 5.69
C ILE A 25 2.54 15.83 4.90
N ILE A 26 3.77 15.94 5.41
CA ILE A 26 4.98 15.36 4.79
C ILE A 26 4.81 13.84 4.67
N ASP A 27 4.41 13.17 5.75
CA ASP A 27 4.22 11.71 5.81
C ASP A 27 2.94 11.24 5.09
N GLY A 28 2.17 12.20 4.54
CA GLY A 28 0.90 11.95 3.87
C GLY A 28 -0.19 11.34 4.76
N THR A 29 -0.06 11.45 6.08
CA THR A 29 -1.12 11.04 7.03
C THR A 29 -2.26 12.04 7.03
N LYS A 30 -1.97 13.33 6.84
CA LYS A 30 -2.94 14.40 6.62
C LYS A 30 -3.06 14.71 5.13
N THR A 31 -4.15 14.28 4.50
CA THR A 31 -4.36 14.43 3.05
C THR A 31 -5.12 15.71 2.67
N TYR A 32 -5.78 16.35 3.64
CA TYR A 32 -6.48 17.63 3.47
C TYR A 32 -6.05 18.66 4.50
N GLU A 33 -5.95 19.91 4.05
CA GLU A 33 -5.79 21.07 4.91
C GLU A 33 -7.15 21.74 5.15
N PHE A 34 -7.55 21.82 6.42
CA PHE A 34 -8.88 22.32 6.80
C PHE A 34 -8.79 23.79 7.21
N ARG A 35 -9.70 24.63 6.70
CA ARG A 35 -9.75 26.06 7.03
C ARG A 35 -11.17 26.55 7.31
N LYS A 36 -11.23 27.56 8.17
CA LYS A 36 -12.47 28.29 8.49
C LYS A 36 -12.86 29.33 7.44
N TYR A 37 -12.07 29.47 6.38
CA TYR A 37 -12.25 30.49 5.37
C TYR A 37 -11.89 29.95 4.00
N ASN A 38 -12.57 30.48 2.98
CA ASN A 38 -12.27 30.17 1.60
C ASN A 38 -11.03 30.94 1.10
N MET A 39 -10.13 30.24 0.43
CA MET A 39 -9.02 30.70 -0.38
C MET A 39 -9.36 30.49 -1.86
N ALA A 40 -10.33 31.25 -2.37
CA ALA A 40 -10.85 31.06 -3.72
C ALA A 40 -9.75 31.22 -4.79
N GLY A 41 -9.69 30.28 -5.73
CA GLY A 41 -8.68 30.25 -6.79
C GLY A 41 -7.27 29.90 -6.32
N ILE A 42 -7.11 29.31 -5.13
CA ILE A 42 -5.79 28.89 -4.66
C ILE A 42 -5.18 27.83 -5.59
N LYS A 43 -3.87 27.93 -5.82
CA LYS A 43 -3.08 26.91 -6.54
C LYS A 43 -2.19 26.11 -5.61
N ARG A 44 -1.53 26.82 -4.69
CA ARG A 44 -0.47 26.29 -3.85
C ARG A 44 -0.53 26.93 -2.48
N ILE A 45 -0.23 26.13 -1.47
CA ILE A 45 0.01 26.56 -0.10
C ILE A 45 1.51 26.48 0.18
N TRP A 46 2.09 27.56 0.68
CA TRP A 46 3.48 27.66 1.13
C TRP A 46 3.45 27.59 2.66
N PHE A 47 4.03 26.55 3.24
CA PHE A 47 3.95 26.32 4.68
C PHE A 47 5.12 26.95 5.41
N TYR A 48 4.81 27.99 6.19
CA TYR A 48 5.72 28.61 7.14
C TYR A 48 5.73 27.77 8.42
N ARG A 49 6.79 27.00 8.64
CA ARG A 49 7.02 26.31 9.91
C ARG A 49 7.38 27.35 10.96
N THR A 50 6.58 27.41 12.02
CA THR A 50 6.87 28.26 13.17
C THR A 50 8.16 27.80 13.89
N ALA A 51 8.49 28.39 15.04
CA ALA A 51 9.64 27.95 15.83
C ALA A 51 9.64 26.41 16.03
N PRO A 52 10.80 25.74 15.92
CA PRO A 52 12.14 26.32 15.84
C PRO A 52 12.61 26.77 14.44
N HIS A 53 11.93 26.37 13.36
CA HIS A 53 12.41 26.61 11.99
C HIS A 53 12.31 28.08 11.56
N SER A 54 11.17 28.74 11.85
CA SER A 54 10.90 30.12 11.46
C SER A 54 11.14 30.41 9.97
N ALA A 55 10.76 29.46 9.11
CA ALA A 55 11.03 29.48 7.67
C ALA A 55 9.86 28.86 6.87
N ILE A 56 9.69 29.28 5.62
CA ILE A 56 8.88 28.51 4.67
C ILE A 56 9.72 27.34 4.19
N THR A 57 9.23 26.14 4.43
CA THR A 57 9.99 24.91 4.15
C THR A 57 9.36 24.07 3.05
N HIS A 58 8.05 24.24 2.82
CA HIS A 58 7.32 23.40 1.87
C HIS A 58 6.34 24.17 1.00
N ILE A 59 6.17 23.72 -0.23
CA ILE A 59 5.14 24.17 -1.17
C ILE A 59 4.26 22.98 -1.53
N CYS A 60 2.95 23.14 -1.38
CA CYS A 60 1.97 22.10 -1.61
C CYS A 60 0.93 22.57 -2.64
N PRO A 61 0.93 22.02 -3.87
CA PRO A 61 -0.18 22.19 -4.79
C PRO A 61 -1.47 21.63 -4.20
N VAL A 62 -2.57 22.36 -4.37
CA VAL A 62 -3.87 21.98 -3.82
C VAL A 62 -5.00 22.10 -4.84
N ASN A 63 -6.09 21.37 -4.59
CA ASN A 63 -7.34 21.54 -5.32
C ASN A 63 -8.16 22.72 -4.78
N GLU A 64 -9.24 23.06 -5.48
CA GLU A 64 -10.28 23.93 -4.92
C GLU A 64 -10.88 23.29 -3.66
N ALA A 65 -11.45 24.13 -2.80
CA ALA A 65 -12.01 23.67 -1.54
C ALA A 65 -13.20 22.75 -1.78
N VAL A 66 -13.20 21.58 -1.11
CA VAL A 66 -14.43 20.82 -0.89
C VAL A 66 -15.11 21.38 0.35
N THR A 67 -16.42 21.61 0.29
CA THR A 67 -17.18 22.12 1.43
C THR A 67 -18.00 21.01 2.08
N ARG A 68 -18.58 21.29 3.25
CA ARG A 68 -19.50 20.38 3.97
C ARG A 68 -20.97 20.76 3.80
N ASN A 69 -21.28 21.49 2.73
CA ASN A 69 -22.63 21.88 2.38
C ASN A 69 -23.49 20.65 2.02
N SER A 70 -24.80 20.77 2.23
CA SER A 70 -25.72 19.69 1.85
C SER A 70 -25.67 19.48 0.32
N GLY A 71 -25.36 18.27 -0.10
CA GLY A 71 -25.24 17.89 -1.52
C GLY A 71 -23.81 17.80 -2.05
N ASP A 72 -22.82 18.28 -1.30
CA ASP A 72 -21.40 18.07 -1.66
C ASP A 72 -20.98 16.63 -1.38
N ALA A 73 -20.10 16.10 -2.22
CA ALA A 73 -19.54 14.76 -2.01
C ALA A 73 -18.63 14.75 -0.76
N PRO A 74 -18.71 13.69 0.08
CA PRO A 74 -17.83 13.57 1.23
C PRO A 74 -16.37 13.42 0.79
N LEU A 75 -15.45 13.80 1.68
CA LEU A 75 -14.03 13.54 1.47
C LEU A 75 -13.76 12.03 1.47
N PRO A 76 -12.82 11.52 0.66
CA PRO A 76 -12.28 10.18 0.86
C PRO A 76 -11.70 10.04 2.28
N GLU A 77 -12.03 8.98 3.00
CA GLU A 77 -11.53 8.72 4.37
C GLU A 77 -10.09 8.16 4.36
N ASP A 78 -9.22 8.76 3.55
CA ASP A 78 -7.84 8.33 3.28
C ASP A 78 -6.78 9.12 4.06
N GLY A 79 -7.20 9.97 5.01
CA GLY A 79 -6.32 10.83 5.80
C GLY A 79 -6.92 11.26 7.13
N LEU A 80 -6.05 11.69 8.03
CA LEU A 80 -6.36 12.13 9.38
C LEU A 80 -7.32 13.33 9.34
N GLY A 81 -8.46 13.17 10.02
CA GLY A 81 -9.49 14.20 10.11
C GLY A 81 -10.57 14.15 9.02
N ASN A 82 -10.42 13.32 7.99
CA ASN A 82 -11.35 13.32 6.87
C ASN A 82 -12.72 12.77 7.29
N LYS A 83 -12.73 11.70 8.09
CA LYS A 83 -13.94 11.11 8.64
C LYS A 83 -14.64 12.08 9.59
N GLU A 84 -13.90 12.66 10.53
CA GLU A 84 -14.40 13.62 11.50
C GLU A 84 -14.98 14.87 10.80
N TYR A 85 -14.33 15.33 9.73
CA TYR A 85 -14.84 16.41 8.89
C TYR A 85 -16.17 16.04 8.20
N ASN A 86 -16.26 14.83 7.63
CA ASN A 86 -17.49 14.33 6.99
C ASN A 86 -18.64 14.19 7.99
N GLU A 87 -18.35 13.72 9.20
CA GLU A 87 -19.31 13.51 10.30
C GLU A 87 -19.69 14.80 11.03
N LYS A 88 -19.07 15.93 10.69
CA LYS A 88 -19.25 17.25 11.34
C LYS A 88 -18.95 17.20 12.84
N ASP A 89 -17.85 16.54 13.19
CA ASP A 89 -17.36 16.47 14.56
C ASP A 89 -17.14 17.88 15.16
N ALA A 90 -17.34 18.01 16.46
CA ALA A 90 -17.23 19.28 17.19
C ALA A 90 -15.82 19.91 17.06
N ASP A 91 -14.76 19.10 16.97
CA ASP A 91 -13.39 19.59 16.78
C ASP A 91 -13.20 20.31 15.43
N TYR A 92 -14.10 20.06 14.48
CA TYR A 92 -14.13 20.67 13.14
C TYR A 92 -15.17 21.79 13.03
N GLU A 93 -15.73 22.28 14.14
CA GLU A 93 -16.69 23.37 14.12
C GLU A 93 -16.06 24.66 13.52
N GLY A 94 -16.80 25.25 12.58
CA GLY A 94 -16.35 26.38 11.76
C GLY A 94 -15.25 26.09 10.73
N TYR A 95 -14.76 24.85 10.59
CA TYR A 95 -13.89 24.46 9.47
C TYR A 95 -14.76 24.00 8.29
N ASP A 96 -15.13 24.92 7.41
CA ASP A 96 -16.06 24.66 6.29
C ASP A 96 -15.39 24.36 4.94
N PHE A 97 -14.06 24.43 4.87
CA PHE A 97 -13.29 24.30 3.63
C PHE A 97 -12.13 23.31 3.79
N ALA A 98 -12.09 22.29 2.95
CA ALA A 98 -11.03 21.29 2.91
C ALA A 98 -10.25 21.36 1.59
N TYR A 99 -8.94 21.56 1.67
CA TYR A 99 -8.04 21.66 0.51
C TYR A 99 -7.22 20.37 0.37
N ARG A 100 -7.45 19.59 -0.70
CA ARG A 100 -6.66 18.38 -0.97
C ARG A 100 -5.21 18.76 -1.22
N ILE A 101 -4.28 18.13 -0.50
CA ILE A 101 -2.85 18.24 -0.75
C ILE A 101 -2.49 17.26 -1.86
N ASN A 102 -2.05 17.78 -3.01
CA ASN A 102 -1.79 16.96 -4.19
C ASN A 102 -0.35 16.41 -4.22
N ALA A 103 0.59 17.18 -3.68
CA ALA A 103 1.99 16.84 -3.57
C ALA A 103 2.66 17.74 -2.54
N VAL A 104 3.81 17.31 -2.03
CA VAL A 104 4.63 18.07 -1.08
C VAL A 104 5.99 18.31 -1.74
N TYR A 105 6.44 19.55 -1.76
CA TYR A 105 7.75 19.95 -2.27
C TYR A 105 8.54 20.62 -1.16
N GLU A 106 9.73 20.13 -0.89
CA GLU A 106 10.70 20.71 0.04
C GLU A 106 11.47 21.84 -0.68
N ILE A 107 11.46 23.03 -0.08
CA ILE A 107 12.10 24.21 -0.67
C ILE A 107 13.63 24.06 -0.63
N GLN A 108 14.25 24.17 -1.80
CA GLN A 108 15.69 24.25 -2.01
C GLN A 108 16.11 25.72 -1.97
N ALA A 109 16.34 26.24 -0.77
CA ALA A 109 16.89 27.56 -0.53
C ALA A 109 18.34 27.48 -0.04
N GLU A 110 19.08 28.58 -0.14
CA GLU A 110 20.47 28.65 0.31
C GLU A 110 20.58 28.22 1.79
N GLY A 111 21.58 27.37 2.08
CA GLY A 111 21.79 26.83 3.43
C GLY A 111 20.83 25.70 3.86
N GLY A 112 19.89 25.27 3.01
CA GLY A 112 19.04 24.10 3.26
C GLY A 112 17.99 24.28 4.36
N GLN A 113 17.74 25.50 4.82
CA GLN A 113 16.79 25.81 5.90
C GLN A 113 15.40 26.26 5.42
N GLY A 114 15.18 26.25 4.10
CA GLY A 114 14.02 26.89 3.47
C GLY A 114 14.15 28.42 3.44
N ILE A 115 13.07 29.11 3.10
CA ILE A 115 13.03 30.57 3.01
C ILE A 115 12.87 31.14 4.42
N THR A 116 13.99 31.54 5.02
CA THR A 116 14.00 32.04 6.39
C THR A 116 13.26 33.37 6.52
N TRP A 117 12.86 33.72 7.75
CA TRP A 117 12.26 35.03 8.02
C TRP A 117 13.13 36.21 7.55
N ALA A 118 14.45 36.10 7.70
CA ALA A 118 15.38 37.13 7.22
C ALA A 118 15.27 37.31 5.71
N MET A 119 15.29 36.21 4.94
CA MET A 119 15.15 36.25 3.48
C MET A 119 13.79 36.82 3.06
N MET A 120 12.70 36.38 3.69
CA MET A 120 11.35 36.93 3.44
C MET A 120 11.28 38.45 3.66
N ARG A 121 11.92 38.95 4.72
CA ARG A 121 11.93 40.38 5.07
C ARG A 121 12.84 41.18 4.14
N ASP A 122 14.08 40.73 3.97
CA ASP A 122 15.17 41.50 3.38
C ASP A 122 15.15 41.43 1.85
N GLU A 123 14.75 40.28 1.26
CA GLU A 123 14.73 40.07 -0.19
C GLU A 123 13.33 40.26 -0.79
N HIS A 124 12.28 39.91 -0.03
CA HIS A 124 10.90 39.88 -0.54
C HIS A 124 9.96 40.91 0.10
N GLY A 125 10.49 41.79 0.96
CA GLY A 125 9.76 42.94 1.51
C GLY A 125 8.62 42.58 2.47
N MET A 126 8.63 41.37 3.05
CA MET A 126 7.63 41.00 4.04
C MET A 126 7.85 41.77 5.35
N LYS A 127 6.80 42.41 5.88
CA LYS A 127 6.89 43.26 7.08
C LYS A 127 6.81 42.49 8.40
N ILE A 128 6.11 41.36 8.40
CA ILE A 128 5.93 40.51 9.57
C ILE A 128 6.02 39.02 9.18
N ALA A 129 6.50 38.20 10.11
CA ALA A 129 6.47 36.76 9.94
C ALA A 129 5.02 36.28 9.76
N PRO A 130 4.75 35.30 8.88
CA PRO A 130 3.41 34.76 8.67
C PRO A 130 2.80 34.26 9.99
N ARG A 131 1.65 34.82 10.38
CA ARG A 131 0.85 34.38 11.54
C ARG A 131 -0.52 33.78 11.17
N GLY A 132 -0.88 33.89 9.89
CA GLY A 132 -2.16 33.48 9.33
C GLY A 132 -2.04 33.37 7.81
N ARG A 133 -3.13 33.59 7.07
CA ARG A 133 -3.07 33.61 5.61
C ARG A 133 -2.40 34.88 5.10
N VAL A 134 -1.37 34.71 4.27
CA VAL A 134 -0.68 35.81 3.58
C VAL A 134 -0.55 35.44 2.12
N ARG A 135 -0.74 36.37 1.19
CA ARG A 135 -0.47 36.09 -0.23
C ARG A 135 1.04 35.99 -0.44
N VAL A 136 1.49 34.98 -1.19
CA VAL A 136 2.91 34.86 -1.55
C VAL A 136 3.30 36.04 -2.48
N PRO A 137 4.38 36.79 -2.18
CA PRO A 137 4.93 37.80 -3.08
C PRO A 137 5.32 37.21 -4.45
N GLU A 138 5.09 37.96 -5.54
CA GLU A 138 5.46 37.51 -6.89
C GLU A 138 6.97 37.24 -7.03
N SER A 139 7.81 37.99 -6.32
CA SER A 139 9.26 37.76 -6.29
C SER A 139 9.63 36.40 -5.68
N MET A 140 8.90 35.93 -4.66
CA MET A 140 9.11 34.60 -4.09
C MET A 140 8.69 33.50 -5.07
N ILE A 141 7.57 33.68 -5.77
CA ILE A 141 7.10 32.71 -6.77
C ILE A 141 8.11 32.60 -7.93
N ALA A 142 8.71 33.73 -8.34
CA ALA A 142 9.70 33.77 -9.41
C ALA A 142 11.04 33.15 -8.99
N GLN A 143 11.49 33.38 -7.76
CA GLN A 143 12.78 32.88 -7.25
C GLN A 143 12.72 31.41 -6.81
N TYR A 144 11.60 30.97 -6.24
CA TYR A 144 11.40 29.60 -5.75
C TYR A 144 10.27 28.93 -6.54
N SER A 145 10.52 28.75 -7.84
CA SER A 145 9.58 28.06 -8.74
C SER A 145 9.33 26.63 -8.24
N LEU A 146 8.12 26.09 -8.43
CA LEU A 146 7.78 24.76 -7.89
C LEU A 146 8.63 23.66 -8.56
N GLU A 147 8.92 23.85 -9.83
CA GLU A 147 9.66 22.95 -10.71
C GLU A 147 11.10 22.74 -10.27
N ASP A 148 11.70 23.74 -9.61
CA ASP A 148 13.06 23.70 -9.08
C ASP A 148 13.13 23.11 -7.66
N GLN A 149 11.97 22.86 -7.03
CA GLN A 149 11.93 22.34 -5.66
C GLN A 149 12.00 20.81 -5.64
N LYS A 150 12.52 20.27 -4.54
CA LYS A 150 12.62 18.82 -4.35
C LYS A 150 11.25 18.27 -3.99
N LYS A 151 10.65 17.53 -4.92
CA LYS A 151 9.40 16.81 -4.64
C LYS A 151 9.65 15.73 -3.57
N VAL A 152 8.91 15.79 -2.46
CA VAL A 152 8.89 14.74 -1.45
C VAL A 152 8.07 13.58 -2.01
N LEU A 153 8.75 12.47 -2.30
CA LEU A 153 8.11 11.24 -2.75
C LEU A 153 8.06 10.27 -1.58
N ARG A 154 6.85 9.99 -1.12
CA ARG A 154 6.60 8.86 -0.23
C ARG A 154 7.02 7.56 -0.92
N THR A 155 7.55 6.63 -0.15
CA THR A 155 7.83 5.26 -0.60
C THR A 155 6.92 4.30 0.15
N GLU A 156 6.08 3.58 -0.57
CA GLU A 156 5.27 2.51 0.01
C GLU A 156 5.98 1.17 -0.19
N VAL A 157 6.36 0.53 0.91
CA VAL A 157 6.83 -0.87 0.92
C VAL A 157 5.62 -1.76 1.17
N ASN A 158 5.16 -2.45 0.15
CA ASN A 158 3.99 -3.32 0.20
C ASN A 158 4.40 -4.78 0.39
N ILE A 159 3.56 -5.54 1.12
CA ILE A 159 3.64 -6.99 1.17
C ILE A 159 2.23 -7.59 1.15
N ILE A 160 2.02 -8.56 0.25
CA ILE A 160 0.76 -9.29 0.15
C ILE A 160 0.87 -10.66 0.83
N ILE A 161 -0.06 -10.94 1.73
CA ILE A 161 -0.10 -12.19 2.51
C ILE A 161 -1.51 -12.75 2.50
N GLN A 162 -1.65 -14.07 2.37
CA GLN A 162 -2.94 -14.77 2.46
C GLN A 162 -3.09 -15.47 3.81
N PRO A 163 -3.87 -14.98 4.80
CA PRO A 163 -4.02 -15.58 6.14
C PRO A 163 -4.82 -16.90 6.21
N ASN A 164 -4.44 -17.92 5.42
CA ASN A 164 -5.15 -19.21 5.36
C ASN A 164 -4.67 -20.28 6.37
N SER A 165 -3.61 -20.00 7.11
CA SER A 165 -3.04 -20.81 8.19
C SER A 165 -2.26 -19.87 9.13
N PRO A 166 -1.77 -20.36 10.30
CA PRO A 166 -0.80 -19.61 11.09
C PRO A 166 0.44 -19.25 10.25
N ALA A 167 1.11 -18.16 10.60
CA ALA A 167 2.34 -17.75 9.92
C ALA A 167 3.45 -18.78 10.19
N HIS A 168 4.01 -19.36 9.12
CA HIS A 168 5.20 -20.20 9.19
C HIS A 168 6.46 -19.34 9.02
N ILE A 169 7.64 -19.94 9.21
CA ILE A 169 8.92 -19.21 9.22
C ILE A 169 9.16 -18.35 7.97
N GLY A 170 8.90 -18.89 6.77
CA GLY A 170 9.00 -18.10 5.53
C GLY A 170 8.06 -16.88 5.48
N THR A 171 6.85 -16.97 6.03
CA THR A 171 5.95 -15.82 6.13
C THR A 171 6.47 -14.77 7.14
N MET A 172 7.00 -15.23 8.27
CA MET A 172 7.64 -14.36 9.26
C MET A 172 8.86 -13.65 8.66
N CYS A 173 9.68 -14.35 7.87
CA CYS A 173 10.81 -13.77 7.13
C CYS A 173 10.37 -12.69 6.14
N SER A 174 9.28 -12.90 5.38
CA SER A 174 8.78 -11.89 4.44
C SER A 174 8.27 -10.63 5.16
N LEU A 175 7.51 -10.79 6.24
CA LEU A 175 7.09 -9.66 7.09
C LEU A 175 8.30 -8.93 7.68
N GLY A 176 9.25 -9.67 8.24
CA GLY A 176 10.51 -9.12 8.76
C GLY A 176 11.24 -8.30 7.69
N LEU A 177 11.38 -8.84 6.48
CA LEU A 177 12.10 -8.18 5.40
C LEU A 177 11.44 -6.86 4.99
N ALA A 178 10.11 -6.82 4.93
CA ALA A 178 9.38 -5.59 4.61
C ALA A 178 9.68 -4.47 5.62
N LEU A 179 9.64 -4.79 6.91
CA LEU A 179 9.85 -3.81 7.98
C LEU A 179 11.33 -3.42 8.13
N VAL A 180 12.26 -4.36 7.97
CA VAL A 180 13.71 -4.08 8.00
C VAL A 180 14.13 -3.24 6.80
N LEU A 181 13.63 -3.54 5.60
CA LEU A 181 13.90 -2.73 4.42
C LEU A 181 13.37 -1.31 4.63
N ALA A 182 12.14 -1.17 5.14
CA ALA A 182 11.57 0.14 5.44
C ALA A 182 12.40 0.92 6.48
N ARG A 183 12.87 0.26 7.54
CA ARG A 183 13.81 0.85 8.51
C ARG A 183 15.07 1.40 7.83
N ARG A 184 15.67 0.61 6.93
CA ARG A 184 16.88 1.05 6.21
C ARG A 184 16.59 2.25 5.30
N LEU A 185 15.45 2.27 4.63
CA LEU A 185 15.03 3.41 3.81
C LEU A 185 14.79 4.67 4.66
N LEU A 186 14.21 4.54 5.85
CA LEU A 186 14.08 5.65 6.80
C LEU A 186 15.45 6.19 7.24
N ASP A 187 16.42 5.32 7.53
CA ASP A 187 17.78 5.73 7.90
C ASP A 187 18.49 6.52 6.78
N GLU A 188 18.15 6.23 5.53
CA GLU A 188 18.63 6.97 4.35
C GLU A 188 17.81 8.27 4.08
N GLY A 189 16.88 8.62 4.97
CA GLY A 189 16.13 9.88 4.93
C GLY A 189 14.91 9.87 3.99
N LEU A 190 14.42 8.70 3.58
CA LEU A 190 13.17 8.59 2.80
C LEU A 190 11.95 8.61 3.72
N ASP A 191 10.83 9.14 3.22
CA ASP A 191 9.52 8.94 3.83
C ASP A 191 8.96 7.57 3.41
N VAL A 192 8.65 6.73 4.39
CA VAL A 192 8.31 5.32 4.16
C VAL A 192 7.06 4.90 4.93
N LEU A 193 6.14 4.25 4.23
CA LEU A 193 5.01 3.53 4.81
C LEU A 193 5.10 2.05 4.46
N VAL A 194 4.89 1.18 5.43
CA VAL A 194 4.69 -0.24 5.16
C VAL A 194 3.20 -0.57 5.04
N THR A 195 2.77 -1.17 3.94
CA THR A 195 1.41 -1.69 3.77
C THR A 195 1.45 -3.21 3.79
N CYS A 196 0.78 -3.81 4.79
CA CYS A 196 0.54 -5.25 4.81
C CYS A 196 -0.86 -5.54 4.24
N ASP A 197 -0.92 -6.03 3.01
CA ASP A 197 -2.16 -6.44 2.35
C ASP A 197 -2.52 -7.87 2.73
N LEU A 198 -3.60 -8.03 3.50
CA LEU A 198 -4.12 -9.31 3.95
C LEU A 198 -5.23 -9.78 3.03
N TRP A 199 -4.88 -10.75 2.20
CA TRP A 199 -5.74 -11.25 1.14
C TRP A 199 -6.66 -12.37 1.64
N GLY A 200 -7.91 -12.01 1.91
CA GLY A 200 -8.92 -12.90 2.51
C GLY A 200 -9.76 -13.71 1.53
N ARG A 201 -9.87 -13.30 0.26
CA ARG A 201 -10.70 -14.00 -0.74
C ARG A 201 -9.92 -15.01 -1.58
N ALA A 202 -8.79 -15.49 -1.05
CA ALA A 202 -8.02 -16.55 -1.65
C ALA A 202 -8.78 -17.89 -1.65
N LYS A 203 -8.27 -18.85 -2.44
CA LYS A 203 -8.88 -20.16 -2.69
C LYS A 203 -9.19 -20.91 -1.39
N GLY A 204 -10.48 -21.20 -1.19
CA GLY A 204 -10.98 -22.08 -0.13
C GLY A 204 -11.34 -23.46 -0.65
N GLU A 205 -12.62 -23.83 -0.54
CA GLU A 205 -13.17 -25.08 -1.07
C GLU A 205 -13.49 -24.95 -2.57
N GLU A 206 -13.25 -26.00 -3.34
CA GLU A 206 -13.57 -26.06 -4.77
C GLU A 206 -14.56 -27.18 -5.05
N MET A 207 -15.42 -26.96 -6.03
CA MET A 207 -16.40 -27.93 -6.50
C MET A 207 -16.68 -27.71 -7.99
N SER A 208 -17.06 -28.76 -8.70
CA SER A 208 -17.46 -28.66 -10.10
C SER A 208 -18.96 -28.90 -10.20
N ILE A 209 -19.68 -27.97 -10.82
CA ILE A 209 -21.14 -28.02 -11.05
C ILE A 209 -21.36 -27.84 -12.55
N ASP A 210 -21.98 -28.83 -13.20
CA ASP A 210 -22.27 -28.82 -14.64
C ASP A 210 -21.05 -28.51 -15.51
N GLY A 211 -19.90 -29.12 -15.18
CA GLY A 211 -18.65 -28.95 -15.91
C GLY A 211 -17.95 -27.60 -15.68
N VAL A 212 -18.43 -26.78 -14.74
CA VAL A 212 -17.81 -25.49 -14.37
C VAL A 212 -17.29 -25.54 -12.95
N ASP A 213 -16.07 -25.05 -12.77
CA ASP A 213 -15.41 -25.00 -11.47
C ASP A 213 -15.85 -23.77 -10.69
N TYR A 214 -16.35 -24.01 -9.48
CA TYR A 214 -16.72 -23.01 -8.49
C TYR A 214 -15.84 -23.10 -7.26
N LEU A 215 -15.75 -22.01 -6.51
CA LEU A 215 -15.06 -21.94 -5.23
C LEU A 215 -15.85 -21.13 -4.19
N LYS A 216 -15.58 -21.41 -2.92
CA LYS A 216 -15.87 -20.51 -1.79
C LYS A 216 -14.57 -19.98 -1.20
N SER A 217 -14.56 -18.71 -0.82
CA SER A 217 -13.34 -18.08 -0.33
C SER A 217 -13.02 -18.47 1.12
N LEU A 218 -11.77 -18.26 1.55
CA LEU A 218 -11.37 -18.50 2.95
C LEU A 218 -12.16 -17.65 3.95
N ARG A 219 -12.51 -16.42 3.54
CA ARG A 219 -13.34 -15.52 4.32
C ARG A 219 -14.75 -16.08 4.49
N ASP A 220 -15.35 -16.57 3.41
CA ASP A 220 -16.70 -17.17 3.45
C ASP A 220 -16.74 -18.44 4.32
N MET A 221 -15.60 -19.11 4.50
CA MET A 221 -15.44 -20.25 5.40
C MET A 221 -14.99 -19.88 6.83
N GLY A 222 -14.79 -18.59 7.15
CA GLY A 222 -14.30 -18.13 8.45
C GLY A 222 -12.83 -18.45 8.79
N LYS A 223 -12.07 -19.05 7.85
CA LYS A 223 -10.66 -19.44 8.09
C LYS A 223 -9.73 -18.23 8.16
N PHE A 224 -10.05 -17.17 7.41
CA PHE A 224 -9.29 -15.92 7.41
C PHE A 224 -9.28 -15.27 8.80
N GLN A 225 -10.46 -15.10 9.40
CA GLN A 225 -10.64 -14.46 10.71
C GLN A 225 -9.93 -15.23 11.82
N LYS A 226 -9.87 -16.56 11.72
CA LYS A 226 -9.17 -17.41 12.69
C LYS A 226 -7.68 -17.10 12.79
N HIS A 227 -7.02 -16.78 11.67
CA HIS A 227 -5.57 -16.61 11.62
C HIS A 227 -5.13 -15.14 11.62
N LEU A 228 -6.03 -14.23 11.28
CA LEU A 228 -5.78 -12.78 11.23
C LEU A 228 -5.06 -12.21 12.47
N PRO A 229 -5.42 -12.55 13.73
CA PRO A 229 -4.78 -11.96 14.90
C PRO A 229 -3.26 -12.15 14.96
N GLY A 230 -2.75 -13.33 14.60
CA GLY A 230 -1.31 -13.60 14.61
C GLY A 230 -0.55 -12.76 13.59
N TYR A 231 -1.14 -12.52 12.41
CA TYR A 231 -0.55 -11.63 11.40
C TYR A 231 -0.48 -10.18 11.87
N VAL A 232 -1.59 -9.68 12.43
CA VAL A 232 -1.67 -8.32 12.99
C VAL A 232 -0.64 -8.14 14.09
N GLN A 233 -0.52 -9.13 14.99
CA GLN A 233 0.45 -9.09 16.08
C GLN A 233 1.90 -9.03 15.57
N ILE A 234 2.30 -9.92 14.65
CA ILE A 234 3.66 -9.92 14.08
C ILE A 234 3.98 -8.57 13.44
N THR A 235 3.07 -8.04 12.61
CA THR A 235 3.27 -6.76 11.94
C THR A 235 3.42 -5.61 12.93
N ASN A 236 2.55 -5.53 13.95
CA ASN A 236 2.61 -4.48 14.98
C ASN A 236 3.89 -4.56 15.82
N GLU A 237 4.30 -5.77 16.23
CA GLU A 237 5.52 -6.00 17.01
C GLU A 237 6.76 -5.55 16.21
N LEU A 238 6.85 -5.91 14.93
CA LEU A 238 7.95 -5.49 14.05
C LEU A 238 7.94 -3.99 13.77
N ALA A 239 6.78 -3.41 13.45
CA ALA A 239 6.65 -1.98 13.21
C ALA A 239 7.06 -1.16 14.43
N SER A 240 6.64 -1.57 15.63
CA SER A 240 7.05 -0.95 16.89
C SER A 240 8.55 -1.08 17.12
N ARG A 241 9.12 -2.28 16.92
CA ARG A 241 10.57 -2.54 17.05
C ARG A 241 11.40 -1.60 16.19
N TYR A 242 11.00 -1.42 14.93
CA TYR A 242 11.75 -0.64 13.94
C TYR A 242 11.30 0.81 13.82
N ARG A 243 10.28 1.23 14.59
CA ARG A 243 9.69 2.58 14.53
C ARG A 243 9.26 2.98 13.12
N VAL A 244 8.70 2.03 12.39
CA VAL A 244 8.21 2.21 11.02
C VAL A 244 6.71 2.44 11.06
N HIS A 245 6.21 3.45 10.35
CA HIS A 245 4.78 3.61 10.15
C HIS A 245 4.25 2.49 9.25
N HIS A 246 3.13 1.88 9.66
CA HIS A 246 2.51 0.83 8.88
C HIS A 246 0.99 0.96 8.85
N ARG A 247 0.39 0.32 7.85
CA ARG A 247 -1.03 0.04 7.77
C ARG A 247 -1.25 -1.43 7.44
N ILE A 248 -2.32 -1.98 7.98
CA ILE A 248 -2.82 -3.31 7.61
C ILE A 248 -4.11 -3.07 6.84
N ARG A 249 -4.21 -3.67 5.67
CA ARG A 249 -5.34 -3.48 4.76
C ARG A 249 -5.88 -4.84 4.35
N ILE A 250 -7.19 -4.98 4.23
CA ILE A 250 -7.79 -6.15 3.59
C ILE A 250 -8.04 -5.88 2.10
N GLU A 251 -8.09 -6.94 1.30
CA GLU A 251 -8.28 -6.82 -0.16
C GLU A 251 -9.48 -5.93 -0.55
N GLU A 252 -10.61 -6.03 0.13
CA GLU A 252 -11.79 -5.19 -0.17
C GLU A 252 -11.51 -3.70 -0.01
N GLU A 253 -10.75 -3.32 1.03
CA GLU A 253 -10.34 -1.94 1.24
C GLU A 253 -9.44 -1.46 0.10
N PHE A 254 -8.46 -2.27 -0.33
CA PHE A 254 -7.66 -1.95 -1.51
C PHE A 254 -8.53 -1.74 -2.74
N MET A 255 -9.46 -2.66 -2.99
CA MET A 255 -10.37 -2.61 -4.14
C MET A 255 -11.33 -1.41 -4.09
N SER A 256 -11.43 -0.72 -2.95
CA SER A 256 -12.25 0.48 -2.76
C SER A 256 -11.46 1.78 -3.00
N TYR A 257 -10.16 1.70 -3.32
CA TYR A 257 -9.32 2.90 -3.47
C TYR A 257 -9.69 3.73 -4.70
N HIS A 258 -9.56 5.05 -4.53
CA HIS A 258 -9.70 6.01 -5.62
C HIS A 258 -8.70 5.69 -6.75
N GLY A 259 -9.23 5.38 -7.95
CA GLY A 259 -8.46 4.99 -9.13
C GLY A 259 -8.54 3.49 -9.48
N ILE A 260 -8.95 2.62 -8.55
CA ILE A 260 -9.21 1.20 -8.86
C ILE A 260 -10.32 1.03 -9.90
N PRO A 261 -11.46 1.76 -9.84
CA PRO A 261 -12.47 1.70 -10.89
C PRO A 261 -11.92 1.88 -12.31
N ASP A 262 -11.00 2.83 -12.51
CA ASP A 262 -10.39 3.09 -13.82
C ASP A 262 -9.43 1.97 -14.24
N VAL A 263 -8.71 1.37 -13.28
CA VAL A 263 -7.87 0.19 -13.55
C VAL A 263 -8.74 -0.99 -13.95
N LEU A 264 -9.83 -1.25 -13.21
CA LEU A 264 -10.77 -2.34 -13.49
C LEU A 264 -11.41 -2.19 -14.86
N ARG A 265 -11.90 -1.00 -15.20
CA ARG A 265 -12.48 -0.71 -16.51
C ARG A 265 -11.47 -0.97 -17.62
N GLU A 266 -10.23 -0.51 -17.47
CA GLU A 266 -9.18 -0.79 -18.46
C GLU A 266 -8.95 -2.30 -18.63
N VAL A 267 -8.83 -3.05 -17.53
CA VAL A 267 -8.62 -4.51 -17.56
C VAL A 267 -9.78 -5.22 -18.22
N ILE A 268 -11.02 -4.83 -17.95
CA ILE A 268 -12.23 -5.42 -18.52
C ILE A 268 -12.35 -5.12 -20.02
N VAL A 269 -12.08 -3.89 -20.44
CA VAL A 269 -12.08 -3.51 -21.87
C VAL A 269 -11.00 -4.29 -22.63
N LYS A 270 -9.82 -4.48 -22.02
CA LYS A 270 -8.70 -5.22 -22.62
C LYS A 270 -8.72 -6.73 -22.29
N ARG A 271 -9.81 -7.27 -21.76
CA ARG A 271 -9.87 -8.64 -21.21
C ARG A 271 -9.46 -9.72 -22.20
N GLU A 272 -9.82 -9.59 -23.48
CA GLU A 272 -9.49 -10.58 -24.50
C GLU A 272 -7.98 -10.63 -24.79
N PHE A 273 -7.35 -9.45 -24.80
CA PHE A 273 -5.90 -9.33 -24.97
C PHE A 273 -5.17 -9.97 -23.79
N TYR A 274 -5.55 -9.58 -22.56
CA TYR A 274 -4.95 -10.15 -21.35
C TYR A 274 -5.25 -11.65 -21.22
N GLY A 275 -6.45 -12.10 -21.59
CA GLY A 275 -6.85 -13.50 -21.57
C GLY A 275 -5.96 -14.39 -22.44
N LYS A 276 -5.59 -13.93 -23.64
CA LYS A 276 -4.67 -14.64 -24.53
C LYS A 276 -3.26 -14.82 -23.95
N VAL A 277 -2.83 -13.93 -23.05
CA VAL A 277 -1.47 -13.94 -22.50
C VAL A 277 -1.42 -14.58 -21.11
N LEU A 278 -2.36 -14.21 -20.23
CA LEU A 278 -2.41 -14.66 -18.84
C LEU A 278 -3.14 -15.99 -18.66
N ALA A 279 -4.03 -16.35 -19.59
CA ALA A 279 -4.84 -17.55 -19.54
C ALA A 279 -5.03 -18.19 -20.94
N PRO A 280 -3.93 -18.48 -21.67
CA PRO A 280 -3.97 -18.89 -23.08
C PRO A 280 -4.82 -20.13 -23.34
N GLU A 281 -4.89 -21.06 -22.39
CA GLU A 281 -5.71 -22.27 -22.48
C GLU A 281 -7.21 -21.97 -22.53
N ARG A 282 -7.67 -20.95 -21.78
CA ARG A 282 -9.09 -20.64 -21.62
C ARG A 282 -9.55 -19.41 -22.39
N GLY A 283 -8.62 -18.51 -22.75
CA GLY A 283 -8.90 -17.22 -23.36
C GLY A 283 -9.67 -16.22 -22.48
N SER A 284 -10.11 -16.64 -21.29
CA SER A 284 -10.89 -15.86 -20.33
C SER A 284 -10.06 -15.49 -19.10
N LEU A 285 -10.28 -14.28 -18.59
CA LEU A 285 -9.70 -13.84 -17.34
C LEU A 285 -10.53 -14.30 -16.16
N ALA A 286 -9.86 -14.70 -15.08
CA ALA A 286 -10.47 -15.01 -13.79
C ALA A 286 -10.90 -13.73 -13.05
N ILE A 287 -11.76 -12.92 -13.68
CA ILE A 287 -12.52 -11.82 -13.07
C ILE A 287 -13.72 -12.46 -12.38
N ARG A 288 -13.90 -12.19 -11.10
CA ARG A 288 -14.83 -12.94 -10.25
C ARG A 288 -15.62 -12.02 -9.33
N ALA A 289 -16.75 -12.49 -8.85
CA ALA A 289 -17.47 -11.93 -7.72
C ALA A 289 -18.22 -13.06 -7.00
N SER A 290 -18.37 -12.95 -5.68
CA SER A 290 -19.15 -13.91 -4.89
C SER A 290 -20.63 -13.67 -5.10
N CYS A 291 -21.40 -14.74 -5.28
CA CYS A 291 -22.85 -14.68 -5.24
C CYS A 291 -23.29 -14.08 -3.89
N PRO A 292 -24.14 -13.03 -3.88
CA PRO A 292 -24.55 -12.36 -2.64
C PRO A 292 -25.37 -13.26 -1.70
N GLU A 293 -25.95 -14.34 -2.22
CA GLU A 293 -26.79 -15.25 -1.43
C GLU A 293 -26.01 -16.43 -0.83
N CYS A 294 -25.10 -17.06 -1.58
CA CYS A 294 -24.41 -18.27 -1.12
C CYS A 294 -22.88 -18.22 -1.12
N GLY A 295 -22.29 -17.11 -1.58
CA GLY A 295 -20.85 -16.91 -1.62
C GLY A 295 -20.11 -17.73 -2.68
N LEU A 296 -20.81 -18.46 -3.54
CA LEU A 296 -20.18 -19.21 -4.64
C LEU A 296 -19.60 -18.26 -5.68
N VAL A 297 -18.41 -18.60 -6.17
CA VAL A 297 -17.65 -17.85 -7.17
C VAL A 297 -17.27 -18.78 -8.31
N GLU A 298 -17.55 -18.43 -9.57
CA GLU A 298 -17.03 -19.18 -10.71
C GLU A 298 -15.53 -18.90 -10.88
N LYS A 299 -14.73 -19.95 -11.05
CA LYS A 299 -13.27 -19.87 -10.88
C LYS A 299 -12.54 -19.21 -12.04
N TYR A 300 -13.02 -19.30 -13.27
CA TYR A 300 -12.22 -18.89 -14.44
C TYR A 300 -12.81 -17.74 -15.25
N GLY A 301 -13.95 -17.18 -14.84
CA GLY A 301 -14.64 -16.09 -15.54
C GLY A 301 -15.22 -16.51 -16.89
N THR A 302 -15.52 -17.80 -17.07
CA THR A 302 -15.93 -18.38 -18.36
C THR A 302 -17.39 -18.08 -18.72
N ARG A 303 -18.23 -17.78 -17.72
CA ARG A 303 -19.65 -17.46 -17.89
C ARG A 303 -19.97 -15.97 -17.74
N ASN A 304 -18.96 -15.14 -17.55
CA ASN A 304 -19.16 -13.71 -17.33
C ASN A 304 -19.63 -13.01 -18.62
N VAL A 305 -20.58 -12.08 -18.49
CA VAL A 305 -20.98 -11.16 -19.55
C VAL A 305 -20.50 -9.76 -19.18
N TYR A 306 -19.92 -9.05 -20.15
CA TYR A 306 -19.27 -7.76 -19.92
C TYR A 306 -19.97 -6.69 -20.74
N ALA A 307 -20.20 -5.50 -20.16
CA ALA A 307 -20.57 -4.33 -20.94
C ALA A 307 -19.39 -3.88 -21.84
N ASP A 308 -19.69 -3.34 -23.02
CA ASP A 308 -18.68 -2.93 -24.01
C ASP A 308 -17.73 -1.86 -23.47
N ASP A 309 -18.25 -0.94 -22.66
CA ASP A 309 -17.48 0.13 -22.01
C ASP A 309 -16.76 -0.33 -20.72
N GLY A 310 -16.93 -1.59 -20.34
CA GLY A 310 -16.38 -2.17 -19.11
C GLY A 310 -16.97 -1.59 -17.82
N SER A 311 -18.13 -0.96 -17.86
CA SER A 311 -18.79 -0.38 -16.68
C SER A 311 -19.39 -1.42 -15.72
N THR A 312 -19.80 -2.58 -16.25
CA THR A 312 -20.47 -3.64 -15.49
C THR A 312 -20.04 -5.03 -15.95
N VAL A 313 -20.13 -5.98 -15.03
CA VAL A 313 -19.93 -7.41 -15.30
C VAL A 313 -21.09 -8.19 -14.68
N THR A 314 -21.72 -9.04 -15.49
CA THR A 314 -22.75 -9.99 -15.05
C THR A 314 -22.08 -11.34 -14.77
N PHE A 315 -22.20 -11.80 -13.53
CA PHE A 315 -21.73 -13.11 -13.05
C PHE A 315 -22.89 -14.08 -12.95
N HIS A 316 -22.61 -15.39 -12.88
CA HIS A 316 -23.64 -16.43 -12.84
C HIS A 316 -23.45 -17.39 -11.67
N CYS A 317 -24.43 -17.43 -10.76
CA CYS A 317 -24.54 -18.43 -9.71
C CYS A 317 -25.39 -19.62 -10.20
N PRO A 318 -24.96 -20.88 -10.02
CA PRO A 318 -25.74 -22.04 -10.45
C PRO A 318 -27.04 -22.21 -9.66
N SER A 319 -27.12 -21.66 -8.44
CA SER A 319 -28.29 -21.78 -7.56
C SER A 319 -29.21 -20.55 -7.58
N HIS A 320 -28.65 -19.35 -7.78
CA HIS A 320 -29.36 -18.07 -7.64
C HIS A 320 -29.45 -17.26 -8.94
N GLY A 321 -28.89 -17.79 -10.03
CA GLY A 321 -28.93 -17.14 -11.35
C GLY A 321 -27.93 -15.98 -11.51
N PRO A 322 -28.15 -15.09 -12.50
CA PRO A 322 -27.24 -14.01 -12.82
C PRO A 322 -27.34 -12.84 -11.82
N PHE A 323 -26.20 -12.19 -11.54
CA PHE A 323 -26.11 -10.96 -10.75
C PHE A 323 -25.05 -10.04 -11.34
N ILE A 324 -25.20 -8.73 -11.14
CA ILE A 324 -24.38 -7.70 -11.80
C ILE A 324 -23.55 -6.97 -10.75
N CYS A 325 -22.29 -6.65 -11.08
CA CYS A 325 -21.48 -5.71 -10.31
C CYS A 325 -21.01 -4.55 -11.19
N ASN A 326 -21.06 -3.34 -10.66
CA ASN A 326 -20.61 -2.12 -11.29
C ASN A 326 -19.15 -1.79 -10.93
N THR A 327 -18.30 -1.49 -11.91
CA THR A 327 -16.87 -1.22 -11.66
C THR A 327 -16.60 0.08 -10.93
N GLN A 328 -17.55 1.03 -10.95
CA GLN A 328 -17.42 2.34 -10.32
C GLN A 328 -17.87 2.33 -8.87
N THR A 329 -19.03 1.72 -8.59
CA THR A 329 -19.67 1.77 -7.28
C THR A 329 -19.44 0.51 -6.45
N GLU A 330 -19.04 -0.60 -7.09
CA GLU A 330 -18.93 -1.92 -6.46
C GLU A 330 -17.59 -2.59 -6.80
N SER A 331 -16.53 -1.80 -7.02
CA SER A 331 -15.18 -2.30 -7.32
C SER A 331 -14.66 -3.27 -6.25
N ASN A 332 -15.09 -3.08 -5.00
CA ASN A 332 -14.78 -3.95 -3.87
C ASN A 332 -15.37 -5.36 -3.98
N GLN A 333 -16.41 -5.58 -4.78
CA GLN A 333 -17.00 -6.90 -5.00
C GLN A 333 -16.16 -7.80 -5.91
N PHE A 334 -15.31 -7.20 -6.75
CA PHE A 334 -14.49 -7.93 -7.70
C PHE A 334 -13.34 -8.66 -7.01
N GLN A 335 -13.10 -9.90 -7.44
CA GLN A 335 -12.06 -10.81 -6.96
C GLN A 335 -11.24 -11.34 -8.14
N PHE A 336 -10.00 -11.72 -7.88
CA PHE A 336 -9.07 -12.15 -8.90
C PHE A 336 -8.24 -13.34 -8.44
N ASN A 337 -7.68 -14.11 -9.39
CA ASN A 337 -6.58 -15.01 -9.06
C ASN A 337 -5.28 -14.22 -8.78
N CYS A 338 -4.28 -14.89 -8.20
CA CYS A 338 -2.99 -14.30 -7.84
C CYS A 338 -2.35 -13.48 -8.97
N GLN A 339 -2.39 -14.04 -10.18
CA GLN A 339 -1.78 -13.45 -11.36
C GLN A 339 -2.44 -12.13 -11.77
N LEU A 340 -3.77 -12.15 -11.93
CA LEU A 340 -4.51 -10.98 -12.37
C LEU A 340 -4.55 -9.90 -11.29
N PHE A 341 -4.59 -10.28 -10.01
CA PHE A 341 -4.50 -9.31 -8.92
C PHE A 341 -3.15 -8.57 -8.91
N ASN A 342 -2.03 -9.27 -9.12
CA ASN A 342 -0.72 -8.63 -9.22
C ASN A 342 -0.67 -7.63 -10.38
N LEU A 343 -1.32 -7.93 -11.52
CA LEU A 343 -1.43 -6.98 -12.62
C LEU A 343 -2.27 -5.75 -12.24
N ILE A 344 -3.40 -5.93 -11.56
CA ILE A 344 -4.24 -4.82 -11.08
C ILE A 344 -3.45 -3.92 -10.13
N LEU A 345 -2.70 -4.50 -9.19
CA LEU A 345 -1.79 -3.77 -8.30
C LEU A 345 -0.74 -2.98 -9.08
N GLY A 346 -0.03 -3.62 -10.02
CA GLY A 346 0.98 -2.94 -10.83
C GLY A 346 0.38 -1.80 -11.68
N LEU A 347 -0.78 -2.01 -12.29
CA LEU A 347 -1.49 -0.99 -13.07
C LEU A 347 -1.98 0.17 -12.20
N PHE A 348 -2.36 -0.09 -10.96
CA PHE A 348 -2.70 0.93 -9.97
C PHE A 348 -1.44 1.73 -9.57
N TYR A 349 -0.40 1.07 -9.07
CA TYR A 349 0.79 1.74 -8.54
C TYR A 349 1.63 2.45 -9.62
N GLN A 350 1.60 2.05 -10.90
CA GLN A 350 2.25 2.86 -11.94
C GLN A 350 1.60 4.25 -12.12
N ARG A 351 0.33 4.41 -11.71
CA ARG A 351 -0.44 5.65 -11.78
C ARG A 351 -0.32 6.48 -10.49
N THR A 352 0.23 5.93 -9.42
CA THR A 352 0.36 6.64 -8.15
C THR A 352 1.51 7.65 -8.19
N PRO A 353 1.40 8.77 -7.44
CA PRO A 353 2.44 9.81 -7.41
C PRO A 353 3.61 9.49 -6.47
N TYR A 354 3.60 8.33 -5.82
CA TYR A 354 4.58 7.87 -4.84
C TYR A 354 5.35 6.63 -5.34
N ASN A 355 6.51 6.36 -4.75
CA ASN A 355 7.32 5.18 -5.06
C ASN A 355 6.69 3.94 -4.43
N TRP A 356 6.79 2.81 -5.11
CA TRP A 356 6.26 1.53 -4.62
C TRP A 356 7.31 0.43 -4.75
N ILE A 357 7.50 -0.31 -3.66
CA ILE A 357 8.36 -1.48 -3.56
C ILE A 357 7.51 -2.64 -3.08
N GLU A 358 7.47 -3.74 -3.83
CA GLU A 358 6.74 -4.95 -3.48
C GLU A 358 7.67 -5.99 -2.84
N ILE A 359 7.33 -6.50 -1.67
CA ILE A 359 8.00 -7.65 -1.05
C ILE A 359 7.27 -8.93 -1.45
N CYS A 360 7.95 -9.77 -2.21
CA CYS A 360 7.42 -11.05 -2.66
C CYS A 360 8.29 -12.21 -2.17
N GLY A 361 7.70 -13.37 -1.90
CA GLY A 361 8.53 -14.59 -1.76
C GLY A 361 9.21 -14.91 -3.09
N SER A 362 10.48 -15.32 -3.07
CA SER A 362 11.24 -15.72 -4.28
C SER A 362 10.58 -16.82 -5.13
N ALA A 363 9.62 -17.57 -4.58
CA ALA A 363 8.77 -18.50 -5.33
C ALA A 363 7.90 -17.84 -6.40
N TYR A 364 7.69 -16.53 -6.33
CA TYR A 364 6.97 -15.73 -7.33
C TYR A 364 7.90 -15.11 -8.39
N ALA A 365 9.22 -15.23 -8.23
CA ALA A 365 10.20 -14.71 -9.20
C ALA A 365 10.09 -15.43 -10.55
N ARG A 366 10.78 -14.91 -11.57
CA ARG A 366 10.80 -15.42 -12.95
C ARG A 366 9.48 -15.20 -13.67
N PHE A 367 8.86 -16.27 -14.19
CA PHE A 367 7.84 -16.19 -15.24
C PHE A 367 6.66 -15.28 -14.90
N TRP A 368 6.08 -15.37 -13.70
CA TRP A 368 4.91 -14.57 -13.38
C TRP A 368 5.24 -13.08 -13.25
N GLN A 369 6.21 -12.71 -12.42
CA GLN A 369 6.52 -11.29 -12.20
C GLN A 369 7.29 -10.67 -13.38
N GLU A 370 8.31 -11.34 -13.90
CA GLU A 370 9.21 -10.76 -14.91
C GLU A 370 8.66 -10.86 -16.33
N GLN A 371 7.86 -11.90 -16.64
CA GLN A 371 7.29 -12.06 -17.99
C GLN A 371 5.83 -11.64 -18.09
N LEU A 372 5.05 -11.68 -17.02
CA LEU A 372 3.61 -11.42 -17.09
C LEU A 372 3.16 -10.16 -16.36
N LEU A 373 3.88 -9.67 -15.36
CA LEU A 373 3.59 -8.35 -14.79
C LEU A 373 4.31 -7.25 -15.57
N TRP A 374 5.64 -7.27 -15.62
CA TRP A 374 6.44 -6.16 -16.18
C TRP A 374 6.13 -5.81 -17.63
N ARG A 375 5.73 -6.78 -18.45
CA ARG A 375 5.40 -6.54 -19.87
C ARG A 375 4.20 -5.60 -20.08
N PHE A 376 3.34 -5.42 -19.07
CA PHE A 376 2.15 -4.59 -19.16
C PHE A 376 2.28 -3.26 -18.40
N LEU A 377 3.40 -3.04 -17.72
CA LEU A 377 3.64 -1.81 -16.98
C LEU A 377 4.49 -0.85 -17.80
N SER A 378 4.11 0.43 -17.79
CA SER A 378 4.87 1.51 -18.41
C SER A 378 6.03 1.99 -17.53
N LYS A 379 5.97 1.71 -16.23
CA LYS A 379 7.00 2.00 -15.24
C LYS A 379 7.48 0.71 -14.60
N PRO A 380 8.78 0.57 -14.31
CA PRO A 380 9.28 -0.62 -13.64
C PRO A 380 8.69 -0.75 -12.23
N ALA A 381 8.22 -1.95 -11.88
CA ALA A 381 7.88 -2.30 -10.52
C ALA A 381 9.15 -2.78 -9.79
N ILE A 382 9.49 -2.15 -8.66
CA ILE A 382 10.59 -2.60 -7.81
C ILE A 382 10.05 -3.75 -6.96
N ILE A 383 10.58 -4.95 -7.17
CA ILE A 383 10.19 -6.15 -6.42
C ILE A 383 11.41 -6.68 -5.69
N VAL A 384 11.31 -6.83 -4.37
CA VAL A 384 12.35 -7.43 -3.54
C VAL A 384 11.90 -8.83 -3.13
N TYR A 385 12.70 -9.82 -3.49
CA TYR A 385 12.36 -11.21 -3.20
C TYR A 385 12.91 -11.66 -1.85
N THR A 386 12.02 -12.09 -0.95
CA THR A 386 12.42 -12.79 0.27
C THR A 386 13.14 -14.09 -0.09
N PRO A 387 14.27 -14.40 0.58
CA PRO A 387 15.00 -15.66 0.41
C PRO A 387 14.09 -16.89 0.46
N LEU A 388 14.35 -17.86 -0.40
CA LEU A 388 13.60 -19.12 -0.38
C LEU A 388 13.99 -19.92 0.86
N ILE A 389 13.00 -20.30 1.66
CA ILE A 389 13.19 -21.26 2.75
C ILE A 389 12.81 -22.66 2.25
N SER A 390 13.77 -23.59 2.24
CA SER A 390 13.59 -24.98 1.85
C SER A 390 13.61 -25.93 3.06
N ASP A 391 12.99 -27.09 2.91
CA ASP A 391 13.17 -28.21 3.83
C ASP A 391 14.37 -29.09 3.45
N TRP A 392 14.55 -30.20 4.19
CA TRP A 392 15.66 -31.15 3.95
C TRP A 392 15.65 -31.76 2.55
N SER A 393 14.50 -31.80 1.86
CA SER A 393 14.39 -32.31 0.49
C SER A 393 14.77 -31.27 -0.56
N GLY A 394 15.04 -30.02 -0.15
CA GLY A 394 15.21 -28.88 -1.04
C GLY A 394 13.88 -28.27 -1.51
N SER A 395 12.74 -28.82 -1.08
CA SER A 395 11.41 -28.31 -1.41
C SER A 395 11.11 -27.04 -0.62
N LYS A 396 10.44 -26.08 -1.25
CA LYS A 396 9.91 -24.90 -0.55
C LYS A 396 9.01 -25.33 0.60
N VAL A 397 9.18 -24.68 1.75
CA VAL A 397 8.22 -24.78 2.86
C VAL A 397 6.88 -24.20 2.41
N SER A 398 5.90 -25.07 2.19
CA SER A 398 4.62 -24.73 1.59
C SER A 398 3.52 -24.64 2.64
N LYS A 399 2.83 -23.51 2.60
CA LYS A 399 1.67 -23.22 3.41
C LYS A 399 0.50 -24.19 3.15
N SER A 400 0.27 -24.59 1.91
CA SER A 400 -0.82 -25.50 1.54
C SER A 400 -0.55 -26.94 1.96
N LEU A 401 0.72 -27.35 2.02
CA LEU A 401 1.08 -28.69 2.46
C LEU A 401 0.88 -28.83 3.97
N TYR A 402 1.26 -27.84 4.77
CA TYR A 402 1.06 -27.88 6.23
C TYR A 402 -0.40 -28.14 6.66
N LEU A 403 -1.38 -27.75 5.85
CA LEU A 403 -2.80 -28.02 6.10
C LEU A 403 -3.21 -29.50 5.88
N GLN A 404 -2.30 -30.34 5.38
CA GLN A 404 -2.51 -31.78 5.21
C GLN A 404 -1.92 -32.54 6.41
N ASP A 405 -2.69 -33.49 6.97
CA ASP A 405 -2.38 -34.21 8.23
C ASP A 405 -1.01 -34.89 8.32
N LYS A 406 -0.38 -35.20 7.19
CA LYS A 406 0.91 -35.90 7.13
C LYS A 406 2.09 -35.01 6.73
N ALA A 407 1.85 -33.80 6.25
CA ALA A 407 2.93 -32.92 5.82
C ALA A 407 3.75 -32.45 7.01
N TYR A 408 5.07 -32.37 6.84
CA TYR A 408 6.01 -31.90 7.85
C TYR A 408 5.96 -32.63 9.20
N ARG A 409 5.41 -33.86 9.25
CA ARG A 409 5.37 -34.67 10.49
C ARG A 409 6.75 -34.82 11.12
N TYR A 410 7.78 -35.01 10.31
CA TYR A 410 9.17 -35.09 10.79
C TYR A 410 9.62 -33.85 11.59
N LEU A 411 9.13 -32.63 11.28
CA LEU A 411 9.43 -31.44 12.07
C LEU A 411 8.70 -31.47 13.41
N ARG A 412 7.44 -31.92 13.43
CA ARG A 412 6.67 -32.06 14.67
C ARG A 412 7.31 -33.12 15.58
N ASP A 413 7.66 -34.27 15.02
CA ASP A 413 8.31 -35.38 15.73
C ASP A 413 9.68 -34.96 16.31
N ALA A 414 10.38 -34.04 15.63
CA ALA A 414 11.64 -33.46 16.09
C ALA A 414 11.49 -32.27 17.06
N GLY A 415 10.27 -31.90 17.46
CA GLY A 415 10.03 -30.72 18.33
C GLY A 415 10.29 -29.36 17.66
N GLN A 416 10.21 -29.31 16.32
CA GLN A 416 10.49 -28.14 15.50
C GLN A 416 9.22 -27.50 14.91
N GLU A 417 8.05 -27.76 15.50
CA GLU A 417 6.76 -27.24 15.02
C GLU A 417 6.69 -25.70 15.06
N TYR A 418 7.45 -25.06 15.95
CA TYR A 418 7.54 -23.59 16.04
C TYR A 418 8.02 -22.91 14.74
N LEU A 419 8.73 -23.63 13.85
CA LEU A 419 9.14 -23.13 12.53
C LEU A 419 7.99 -23.13 11.52
N LEU A 420 6.90 -23.84 11.81
CA LEU A 420 5.72 -23.94 10.95
C LEU A 420 4.55 -23.08 11.46
N ASN A 421 4.56 -22.71 12.73
CA ASN A 421 3.42 -22.11 13.38
C ASN A 421 3.86 -21.07 14.43
N TYR A 422 3.61 -19.78 14.13
CA TYR A 422 3.89 -18.66 15.03
C TYR A 422 3.27 -18.83 16.43
N GLU A 423 2.07 -19.40 16.54
CA GLU A 423 1.44 -19.61 17.86
C GLU A 423 2.22 -20.62 18.71
N VAL A 424 2.80 -21.64 18.07
CA VAL A 424 3.67 -22.60 18.75
C VAL A 424 4.99 -21.93 19.14
N CYS A 425 5.55 -21.11 18.26
CA CYS A 425 6.73 -20.28 18.55
C CYS A 425 6.54 -19.42 19.79
N ARG A 426 5.37 -18.78 19.94
CA ARG A 426 5.00 -17.99 21.12
C ARG A 426 4.82 -18.85 22.36
N ARG A 427 4.06 -19.95 22.25
CA ARG A 427 3.80 -20.87 23.38
C ARG A 427 5.07 -21.49 23.93
N GLU A 428 6.05 -21.77 23.08
CA GLU A 428 7.35 -22.31 23.44
C GLU A 428 8.37 -21.23 23.85
N ASN A 429 7.98 -19.95 23.90
CA ASN A 429 8.83 -18.82 24.25
C ASN A 429 10.14 -18.74 23.42
N LYS A 430 10.07 -19.10 22.13
CA LYS A 430 11.23 -18.96 21.24
C LYS A 430 11.55 -17.48 21.02
N ASP A 431 12.82 -17.10 21.15
CA ASP A 431 13.25 -15.72 20.96
C ASP A 431 13.30 -15.34 19.47
N LEU A 432 12.24 -14.68 19.00
CA LEU A 432 12.14 -14.19 17.63
C LEU A 432 13.16 -13.10 17.29
N THR A 433 13.82 -12.49 18.28
CA THR A 433 14.92 -11.53 18.04
C THR A 433 16.05 -12.17 17.23
N ILE A 434 16.27 -13.48 17.39
CA ILE A 434 17.25 -14.24 16.61
C ILE A 434 16.90 -14.19 15.12
N LEU A 435 15.63 -14.43 14.79
CA LEU A 435 15.14 -14.36 13.41
C LEU A 435 15.25 -12.94 12.85
N TRP A 436 14.90 -11.94 13.63
CA TRP A 436 14.93 -10.55 13.21
C TRP A 436 16.35 -10.05 12.93
N LYS A 437 17.33 -10.42 13.76
CA LYS A 437 18.75 -10.14 13.51
C LYS A 437 19.24 -10.77 12.22
N GLU A 438 18.82 -12.00 11.93
CA GLU A 438 19.18 -12.64 10.66
C GLU A 438 18.60 -11.89 9.45
N VAL A 439 17.36 -11.42 9.55
CA VAL A 439 16.73 -10.61 8.48
C VAL A 439 17.37 -9.21 8.37
N GLU A 440 17.76 -8.59 9.49
CA GLU A 440 18.57 -7.35 9.52
C GLU A 440 19.85 -7.55 8.68
N LEU A 441 20.59 -8.65 8.91
CA LEU A 441 21.78 -8.99 8.14
C LEU A 441 21.49 -9.20 6.65
N TRP A 442 20.31 -9.67 6.24
CA TRP A 442 19.98 -9.79 4.82
C TRP A 442 19.98 -8.42 4.13
N VAL A 443 19.52 -7.38 4.82
CA VAL A 443 19.46 -6.02 4.27
C VAL A 443 20.80 -5.31 4.40
N ASP A 444 21.46 -5.43 5.56
CA ASP A 444 22.73 -4.76 5.85
C ASP A 444 23.92 -5.40 5.10
N GLU A 445 23.83 -6.69 4.78
CA GLU A 445 24.82 -7.45 4.01
C GLU A 445 24.15 -8.08 2.77
N PRO A 446 23.96 -7.34 1.65
CA PRO A 446 23.08 -7.75 0.55
C PRO A 446 23.36 -9.12 -0.08
N TYR A 447 24.61 -9.61 0.00
CA TYR A 447 24.95 -10.97 -0.47
C TYR A 447 24.19 -12.07 0.30
N ARG A 448 23.68 -11.77 1.50
CA ARG A 448 22.81 -12.65 2.30
C ARG A 448 21.35 -12.61 1.86
N LEU A 449 20.90 -11.57 1.17
CA LEU A 449 19.54 -11.52 0.62
C LEU A 449 19.42 -12.40 -0.62
N PHE A 450 20.47 -12.47 -1.45
CA PHE A 450 20.44 -13.18 -2.72
C PHE A 450 20.87 -14.65 -2.60
N ARG A 451 20.23 -15.41 -1.70
CA ARG A 451 20.51 -16.84 -1.46
C ARG A 451 19.28 -17.61 -0.96
N GLY A 452 19.40 -18.94 -0.95
CA GLY A 452 18.46 -19.83 -0.27
C GLY A 452 18.88 -20.12 1.17
N TYR A 453 17.90 -20.41 2.02
CA TYR A 453 18.09 -20.88 3.39
C TYR A 453 17.28 -22.15 3.61
N SER A 454 17.68 -22.98 4.58
CA SER A 454 16.91 -24.15 4.98
C SER A 454 16.21 -23.92 6.32
N ILE A 455 15.12 -24.65 6.58
CA ILE A 455 14.51 -24.74 7.91
C ILE A 455 15.57 -25.14 8.94
N HIS A 456 16.47 -26.07 8.57
CA HIS A 456 17.52 -26.54 9.46
C HIS A 456 18.49 -25.42 9.85
N TYR A 457 18.89 -24.55 8.91
CA TYR A 457 19.68 -23.36 9.22
C TYR A 457 18.99 -22.49 10.27
N LEU A 458 17.72 -22.17 10.07
CA LEU A 458 16.96 -21.34 11.00
C LEU A 458 16.78 -22.03 12.36
N HIS A 459 16.55 -23.34 12.39
CA HIS A 459 16.52 -24.12 13.62
C HIS A 459 17.83 -23.98 14.40
N LEU A 460 18.98 -24.20 13.75
CA LEU A 460 20.29 -24.08 14.38
C LEU A 460 20.57 -22.66 14.91
N LEU A 461 20.05 -21.61 14.25
CA LEU A 461 20.11 -20.25 14.78
C LEU A 461 19.33 -20.12 16.10
N PHE A 462 18.12 -20.68 16.18
CA PHE A 462 17.33 -20.70 17.42
C PHE A 462 18.01 -21.50 18.55
N GLU A 463 18.79 -22.52 18.21
CA GLU A 463 19.59 -23.30 19.16
C GLU A 463 20.93 -22.62 19.54
N GLY A 464 21.17 -21.39 19.06
CA GLY A 464 22.36 -20.61 19.40
C GLY A 464 23.66 -21.14 18.79
N GLN A 465 23.57 -21.98 17.76
CA GLN A 465 24.76 -22.51 17.10
C GLN A 465 25.38 -21.48 16.16
N ALA A 466 26.71 -21.37 16.19
CA ALA A 466 27.45 -20.52 15.26
C ALA A 466 27.45 -21.16 13.86
N ILE A 467 26.76 -20.54 12.91
CA ILE A 467 26.69 -21.03 11.53
C ILE A 467 27.53 -20.13 10.63
N GLY A 468 28.66 -20.66 10.17
CA GLY A 468 29.45 -20.00 9.14
C GLY A 468 28.72 -20.04 7.80
N LEU A 469 28.27 -18.90 7.30
CA LEU A 469 27.86 -18.79 5.91
C LEU A 469 29.12 -18.88 5.05
N GLY A 470 29.29 -19.98 4.32
CA GLY A 470 30.42 -20.14 3.39
C GLY A 470 30.51 -18.92 2.46
N THR A 471 31.65 -18.23 2.46
CA THR A 471 31.93 -17.12 1.56
C THR A 471 32.41 -17.69 0.24
N ILE A 472 31.59 -17.56 -0.81
CA ILE A 472 31.91 -18.09 -2.15
C ILE A 472 32.96 -17.20 -2.84
N HIS A 473 32.95 -15.90 -2.55
CA HIS A 473 33.94 -14.93 -3.02
C HIS A 473 34.42 -14.10 -1.84
N LYS A 474 35.75 -14.09 -1.61
CA LYS A 474 36.43 -13.15 -0.72
C LYS A 474 36.90 -11.95 -1.52
#